data_AF-A0A2K3KW43-F1
#
_entry.id   AF-A0A2K3KW43-F1
#
_cell.length_a   1.000
_cell.length_b   1.000
_cell.length_c   1.000
_cell.angle_alpha   90.00
_cell.angle_beta   90.00
_cell.angle_gamma   90.00
#
_symmetry.space_group_name_H-M   'P 1'
#
loop_
_entity.id
_entity.type
_entity.pdbx_description
1 polymer ?
#
loop_
_entity_poly.entity_id
_entity_poly.type
_entity_poly.pdbx_seq_one_letter_code
_entity_poly.pdbx_strand_id
1 'polypeptide(L)'
;MGIVKLFFDLRTCQPIYMEEAAVLFDKELRVVVENIVVGGDPFFGDLQWRIASLPIKGLGLCSAVEATSYAFVASRTQSWILQDHILRDSGVCGMDLDFDKALDGLRDLIPTFDFSNFASKDTVPPKAQHVLASVLFGKIVQDVEVGFNMTTREKAVFRCLKAAHAQYFLLAIPIDGLGQHMSMIDYRTILRYRLMIPLFPKDGVCPVCRKV
;
A
#
# COMPACT_ATOMS: atom_id res chain seq x y z
N MET A 1 -11.31 14.21 5.11
CA MET A 1 -10.46 14.30 3.89
C MET A 1 -10.42 12.92 3.26
N GLY A 2 -10.77 12.75 1.98
CA GLY A 2 -10.66 11.44 1.32
C GLY A 2 -9.23 11.15 0.86
N ILE A 3 -8.90 9.88 0.62
CA ILE A 3 -7.56 9.43 0.20
C ILE A 3 -7.05 10.18 -1.04
N VAL A 4 -7.93 10.52 -1.99
CA VAL A 4 -7.56 11.24 -3.22
C VAL A 4 -6.99 12.63 -2.93
N LYS A 5 -7.57 13.35 -1.95
CA LYS A 5 -7.11 14.69 -1.59
C LYS A 5 -5.79 14.62 -0.84
N LEU A 6 -5.65 13.65 0.07
CA LEU A 6 -4.36 13.40 0.74
C LEU A 6 -3.27 13.05 -0.27
N PHE A 7 -3.54 12.19 -1.25
CA PHE A 7 -2.55 11.82 -2.29
C PHE A 7 -2.11 13.01 -3.16
N PHE A 8 -2.97 14.00 -3.37
CA PHE A 8 -2.56 15.23 -4.05
C PHE A 8 -1.56 16.00 -3.19
N ASP A 9 -1.86 16.16 -1.90
CA ASP A 9 -0.97 16.84 -0.95
C ASP A 9 0.37 16.10 -0.83
N LEU A 10 0.37 14.76 -0.74
CA LEU A 10 1.59 13.94 -0.71
C LEU A 10 2.48 14.08 -1.96
N ARG A 11 1.92 14.49 -3.10
CA ARG A 11 2.66 14.70 -4.36
C ARG A 11 3.19 16.13 -4.51
N THR A 12 2.72 17.06 -3.71
CA THR A 12 2.97 18.49 -3.90
C THR A 12 3.62 19.14 -2.69
N CYS A 13 3.41 18.59 -1.50
CA CYS A 13 4.00 19.02 -0.24
C CYS A 13 5.22 18.17 0.11
N GLN A 14 6.17 18.78 0.81
CA GLN A 14 7.36 18.09 1.29
C GLN A 14 6.97 17.01 2.32
N PRO A 15 7.63 15.83 2.30
CA PRO A 15 7.31 14.73 3.20
C PRO A 15 7.29 15.11 4.69
N ILE A 16 8.20 15.98 5.13
CA ILE A 16 8.35 16.40 6.52
C ILE A 16 7.08 17.08 7.09
N TYR A 17 6.33 17.78 6.25
CA TYR A 17 5.08 18.44 6.68
C TYR A 17 3.86 17.52 6.60
N MET A 18 4.00 16.39 5.92
CA MET A 18 2.90 15.45 5.68
C MET A 18 2.97 14.20 6.56
N GLU A 19 4.08 13.98 7.26
CA GLU A 19 4.32 12.78 8.06
C GLU A 19 3.23 12.56 9.13
N GLU A 20 2.95 13.57 9.95
CA GLU A 20 1.93 13.47 11.00
C GLU A 20 0.54 13.20 10.42
N ALA A 21 0.18 13.89 9.33
CA ALA A 21 -1.11 13.71 8.67
C ALA A 21 -1.24 12.31 8.06
N ALA A 22 -0.16 11.77 7.47
CA ALA A 22 -0.13 10.43 6.92
C ALA A 22 -0.27 9.35 8.01
N VAL A 23 0.44 9.50 9.12
CA VAL A 23 0.34 8.59 10.28
C VAL A 23 -1.07 8.61 10.87
N LEU A 24 -1.65 9.80 11.06
CA LEU A 24 -3.02 9.93 11.57
C LEU A 24 -4.03 9.29 10.63
N PHE A 25 -3.88 9.51 9.31
CA PHE A 25 -4.76 8.91 8.32
C PHE A 25 -4.69 7.39 8.34
N ASP A 26 -3.49 6.80 8.34
CA ASP A 26 -3.30 5.35 8.37
C ASP A 26 -3.83 4.73 9.67
N LYS A 27 -3.69 5.42 10.81
CA LYS A 27 -4.27 5.00 12.08
C LYS A 27 -5.79 4.89 12.00
N GLU A 28 -6.47 5.93 11.52
CA GLU A 28 -7.93 5.92 11.40
C GLU A 28 -8.40 4.91 10.34
N LEU A 29 -7.68 4.82 9.21
CA LEU A 29 -7.98 3.83 8.18
C LEU A 29 -7.85 2.40 8.73
N ARG A 30 -6.81 2.12 9.53
CA ARG A 30 -6.62 0.83 10.19
C ARG A 30 -7.79 0.48 11.09
N VAL A 31 -8.26 1.42 11.92
CA VAL A 31 -9.43 1.23 12.80
C VAL A 31 -10.69 0.91 11.99
N VAL A 32 -10.92 1.62 10.88
CA VAL A 32 -12.07 1.36 10.00
C VAL A 32 -11.98 -0.03 9.38
N VAL A 33 -10.81 -0.43 8.88
CA VAL A 33 -10.60 -1.75 8.26
C VAL A 33 -10.77 -2.87 9.28
N GLU A 34 -10.23 -2.70 10.48
CA GLU A 34 -10.43 -3.63 11.60
C GLU A 34 -11.92 -3.81 11.90
N ASN A 35 -12.67 -2.71 12.04
CA ASN A 35 -14.12 -2.77 12.26
C ASN A 35 -14.88 -3.43 11.09
N ILE A 36 -14.43 -3.26 9.85
CA ILE A 36 -15.04 -3.93 8.70
C ILE A 36 -14.77 -5.43 8.72
N VAL A 37 -13.52 -5.84 8.94
CA VAL A 37 -13.04 -7.22 8.83
C VAL A 37 -13.45 -8.06 10.04
N VAL A 38 -13.16 -7.57 11.24
CA VAL A 38 -13.35 -8.31 12.50
C VAL A 38 -14.50 -7.78 13.33
N GLY A 39 -15.01 -6.57 13.10
CA GLY A 39 -16.17 -6.05 13.83
C GLY A 39 -15.90 -5.83 15.33
N GLY A 40 -14.64 -5.57 15.70
CA GLY A 40 -14.18 -5.48 17.08
C GLY A 40 -13.71 -6.82 17.68
N ASP A 41 -13.82 -7.93 16.95
CA ASP A 41 -13.22 -9.21 17.35
C ASP A 41 -11.68 -9.12 17.34
N PRO A 42 -10.97 -9.95 18.13
CA PRO A 42 -9.50 -10.02 18.08
C PRO A 42 -8.94 -10.47 16.71
N PHE A 43 -7.61 -10.53 16.62
CA PHE A 43 -6.83 -11.08 15.48
C PHE A 43 -6.53 -10.13 14.30
N PHE A 44 -6.91 -8.85 14.37
CA PHE A 44 -6.44 -7.85 13.42
C PHE A 44 -5.18 -7.13 13.95
N GLY A 45 -4.00 -7.63 13.59
CA GLY A 45 -2.71 -7.10 14.03
C GLY A 45 -1.90 -6.43 12.92
N ASP A 46 -0.60 -6.25 13.17
CA ASP A 46 0.31 -5.60 12.22
C ASP A 46 0.49 -6.39 10.94
N LEU A 47 0.50 -7.73 11.01
CA LEU A 47 0.54 -8.58 9.81
C LEU A 47 -0.71 -8.37 8.95
N GLN A 48 -1.89 -8.34 9.57
CA GLN A 48 -3.16 -8.13 8.88
C GLN A 48 -3.21 -6.75 8.22
N TRP A 49 -2.82 -5.71 8.96
CA TRP A 49 -2.70 -4.36 8.41
C TRP A 49 -1.73 -4.31 7.25
N ARG A 50 -0.55 -4.91 7.40
CA ARG A 50 0.50 -4.92 6.37
C ARG A 50 0.07 -5.65 5.11
N ILE A 51 -0.64 -6.76 5.23
CA ILE A 51 -1.21 -7.45 4.06
C ILE A 51 -2.33 -6.60 3.45
N ALA A 52 -3.22 -6.04 4.25
CA ALA A 52 -4.32 -5.21 3.77
C ALA A 52 -3.84 -3.99 2.98
N SER A 53 -2.73 -3.38 3.40
CA SER A 53 -2.17 -2.19 2.76
C SER A 53 -1.41 -2.46 1.45
N LEU A 54 -1.18 -3.73 1.09
CA LEU A 54 -0.50 -4.06 -0.16
C LEU A 54 -1.39 -3.73 -1.38
N PRO A 55 -0.86 -3.03 -2.40
CA PRO A 55 -1.58 -2.80 -3.64
C PRO A 55 -1.77 -4.11 -4.41
N ILE A 56 -3.03 -4.43 -4.76
CA ILE A 56 -3.47 -5.52 -5.65
C ILE A 56 -3.18 -6.96 -5.15
N LYS A 57 -2.36 -7.11 -4.10
CA LYS A 57 -2.01 -8.37 -3.42
C LYS A 57 -2.49 -8.40 -1.96
N GLY A 58 -3.33 -7.43 -1.55
CA GLY A 58 -3.80 -7.18 -0.19
C GLY A 58 -5.31 -6.95 -0.04
N LEU A 59 -5.71 -5.75 0.39
CA LEU A 59 -7.05 -5.21 0.12
C LEU A 59 -6.97 -4.05 -0.89
N GLY A 60 -5.76 -3.74 -1.39
CA GLY A 60 -5.54 -2.60 -2.28
C GLY A 60 -5.65 -1.25 -1.58
N LEU A 61 -5.54 -1.21 -0.25
CA LEU A 61 -5.62 0.02 0.53
C LEU A 61 -4.24 0.67 0.55
N CYS A 62 -4.05 1.78 -0.16
CA CYS A 62 -2.75 2.45 -0.10
C CYS A 62 -2.51 3.08 1.28
N SER A 63 -1.43 2.68 1.95
CA SER A 63 -0.92 3.40 3.12
C SER A 63 -0.45 4.78 2.70
N ALA A 64 -0.91 5.81 3.42
CA ALA A 64 -0.44 7.17 3.25
C ALA A 64 1.02 7.30 3.65
N VAL A 65 1.45 6.62 4.72
CA VAL A 65 2.86 6.63 5.16
C VAL A 65 3.78 6.10 4.06
N GLU A 66 3.44 4.98 3.43
CA GLU A 66 4.21 4.42 2.31
C GLU A 66 4.17 5.33 1.08
N ALA A 67 3.05 5.98 0.81
CA ALA A 67 2.93 6.94 -0.28
C ALA A 67 3.81 8.18 -0.06
N THR A 68 3.92 8.68 1.17
CA THR A 68 4.77 9.82 1.53
C THR A 68 6.24 9.59 1.15
N SER A 69 6.71 8.33 1.20
CA SER A 69 8.11 7.99 0.88
C SER A 69 8.49 8.23 -0.58
N TYR A 70 7.56 8.13 -1.53
CA TYR A 70 7.89 8.24 -2.96
C TYR A 70 7.07 9.27 -3.74
N ALA A 71 5.87 9.63 -3.29
CA ALA A 71 4.92 10.41 -4.07
C ALA A 71 5.48 11.79 -4.43
N PHE A 72 6.13 12.47 -3.48
CA PHE A 72 6.79 13.76 -3.70
C PHE A 72 7.95 13.64 -4.70
N VAL A 73 8.88 12.71 -4.48
CA VAL A 73 10.05 12.49 -5.36
C VAL A 73 9.62 12.17 -6.78
N ALA A 74 8.67 11.25 -6.96
CA ALA A 74 8.13 10.90 -8.28
C ALA A 74 7.44 12.08 -8.99
N SER A 75 6.67 12.89 -8.24
CA SER A 75 5.97 14.05 -8.79
C SER A 75 6.94 15.14 -9.22
N ARG A 76 7.94 15.43 -8.38
CA ARG A 76 8.98 16.43 -8.65
C ARG A 76 9.85 16.04 -9.84
N THR A 77 10.32 14.79 -9.90
CA THR A 77 11.12 14.32 -11.05
C THR A 77 10.31 14.36 -12.34
N GLN A 78 9.07 13.89 -12.34
CA GLN A 78 8.21 13.88 -13.52
C GLN A 78 7.90 15.28 -14.06
N SER A 79 7.90 16.30 -13.20
CA SER A 79 7.63 17.70 -13.59
C SER A 79 8.90 18.54 -13.77
N TRP A 80 10.09 17.95 -13.66
CA TRP A 80 11.36 18.69 -13.68
C TRP A 80 11.52 19.53 -14.94
N ILE A 81 11.38 18.94 -16.14
CA ILE A 81 11.54 19.66 -17.42
C ILE A 81 10.58 20.85 -17.51
N LEU A 82 9.33 20.68 -17.05
CA LEU A 82 8.33 21.74 -17.06
C LEU A 82 8.71 22.86 -16.08
N GLN A 83 9.14 22.52 -14.87
CA GLN A 83 9.57 23.50 -13.88
C GLN A 83 10.81 24.28 -14.35
N ASP A 84 11.80 23.60 -14.93
CA ASP A 84 13.01 24.20 -15.51
C ASP A 84 12.66 25.19 -16.63
N HIS A 85 11.66 24.85 -17.46
CA HIS A 85 11.19 25.74 -18.52
C HIS A 85 10.47 26.98 -17.97
N ILE A 86 9.61 26.82 -16.95
CA ILE A 86 8.87 27.93 -16.31
C ILE A 86 9.83 28.85 -15.55
N LEU A 87 10.85 28.29 -14.90
CA LEU A 87 11.77 29.00 -14.01
C LEU A 87 13.07 29.44 -14.69
N ARG A 88 13.19 29.27 -16.01
CA ARG A 88 14.44 29.47 -16.76
C ARG A 88 15.14 30.79 -16.49
N ASP A 89 14.39 31.88 -16.32
CA ASP A 89 14.92 33.23 -16.12
C ASP A 89 14.87 33.69 -14.65
N SER A 90 14.45 32.82 -13.73
CA SER A 90 14.32 33.13 -12.30
C SER A 90 15.63 33.05 -11.52
N GLY A 91 16.71 32.52 -12.13
CA GLY A 91 17.96 32.19 -11.45
C GLY A 91 17.89 30.94 -10.56
N VAL A 92 16.72 30.31 -10.44
CA VAL A 92 16.55 29.02 -9.77
C VAL A 92 17.06 27.91 -10.69
N CYS A 93 18.04 27.13 -10.23
CA CYS A 93 18.64 26.03 -10.98
C CYS A 93 18.60 24.74 -10.15
N GLY A 94 18.31 23.62 -10.82
CA GLY A 94 18.33 22.29 -10.21
C GLY A 94 17.15 22.00 -9.28
N MET A 95 17.32 20.97 -8.46
CA MET A 95 16.37 20.59 -7.42
C MET A 95 16.74 21.26 -6.09
N ASP A 96 15.75 21.47 -5.24
CA ASP A 96 15.94 22.03 -3.90
C ASP A 96 16.45 20.98 -2.90
N LEU A 97 17.00 21.46 -1.78
CA LEU A 97 17.53 20.63 -0.70
C LEU A 97 16.49 19.64 -0.13
N ASP A 98 15.21 19.99 -0.18
CA ASP A 98 14.15 19.15 0.38
C ASP A 98 13.80 17.97 -0.55
N PHE A 99 13.97 18.15 -1.87
CA PHE A 99 13.99 17.04 -2.82
C PHE A 99 15.15 16.08 -2.53
N ASP A 100 16.37 16.58 -2.32
CA ASP A 100 17.53 15.73 -2.06
C ASP A 100 17.35 14.91 -0.77
N LYS A 101 16.87 15.54 0.31
CA LYS A 101 16.52 14.84 1.56
C LYS A 101 15.47 13.75 1.34
N ALA A 102 14.42 14.04 0.57
CA ALA A 102 13.37 13.07 0.29
C ALA A 102 13.89 11.89 -0.56
N LEU A 103 14.78 12.17 -1.51
CA LEU A 103 15.43 11.15 -2.33
C LEU A 103 16.36 10.27 -1.50
N ASP A 104 17.13 10.86 -0.58
CA ASP A 104 18.01 10.12 0.34
C ASP A 104 17.21 9.24 1.31
N GLY A 105 16.12 9.75 1.88
CA GLY A 105 15.23 8.92 2.71
C GLY A 105 14.63 7.73 1.95
N LEU A 106 14.37 7.89 0.65
CA LEU A 106 13.91 6.79 -0.19
C LEU A 106 15.04 5.81 -0.53
N ARG A 107 16.29 6.29 -0.70
CA ARG A 107 17.48 5.43 -0.87
C ARG A 107 17.70 4.53 0.35
N ASP A 108 17.53 5.06 1.54
CA ASP A 108 17.64 4.27 2.78
C ASP A 108 16.58 3.16 2.84
N LEU A 109 15.38 3.43 2.35
CA LEU A 109 14.26 2.48 2.36
C LEU A 109 14.40 1.37 1.30
N ILE A 110 14.93 1.68 0.12
CA ILE A 110 15.15 0.74 -1.00
C ILE A 110 16.60 0.83 -1.52
N PRO A 111 17.61 0.38 -0.73
CA PRO A 111 19.02 0.62 -1.03
C PRO A 111 19.55 -0.12 -2.25
N THR A 112 18.83 -1.15 -2.71
CA THR A 112 19.19 -1.92 -3.91
C THR A 112 18.71 -1.27 -5.21
N PHE A 113 17.89 -0.22 -5.14
CA PHE A 113 17.35 0.46 -6.31
C PHE A 113 18.30 1.54 -6.81
N ASP A 114 18.52 1.61 -8.12
CA ASP A 114 19.33 2.65 -8.74
C ASP A 114 18.50 3.93 -8.98
N PHE A 115 18.89 5.00 -8.29
CA PHE A 115 18.26 6.31 -8.39
C PHE A 115 18.94 7.26 -9.40
N SER A 116 19.92 6.79 -10.18
CA SER A 116 20.60 7.59 -11.20
C SER A 116 19.61 8.27 -12.16
N ASN A 117 18.54 7.56 -12.53
CA ASN A 117 17.47 8.06 -13.40
C ASN A 117 16.57 9.14 -12.76
N PHE A 118 16.69 9.37 -11.45
CA PHE A 118 15.95 10.40 -10.72
C PHE A 118 16.81 11.62 -10.38
N ALA A 119 18.11 11.56 -10.68
CA ALA A 119 19.08 12.61 -10.39
C ALA A 119 19.31 13.58 -11.57
N SER A 120 18.75 13.31 -12.74
CA SER A 120 18.84 14.19 -13.91
C SER A 120 17.49 14.34 -14.60
N LYS A 121 17.22 15.54 -15.12
CA LYS A 121 16.01 15.85 -15.90
C LYS A 121 15.94 15.08 -17.23
N ASP A 122 17.09 14.66 -17.76
CA ASP A 122 17.18 13.98 -19.07
C ASP A 122 16.93 12.46 -18.97
N THR A 123 17.02 11.89 -17.76
CA THR A 123 16.93 10.45 -17.53
C THR A 123 15.68 10.04 -16.75
N VAL A 124 14.76 10.98 -16.50
CA VAL A 124 13.55 10.73 -15.71
C VAL A 124 12.70 9.63 -16.35
N PRO A 125 12.39 8.55 -15.61
CA PRO A 125 11.64 7.45 -16.18
C PRO A 125 10.18 7.87 -16.45
N PRO A 126 9.57 7.40 -17.55
CA PRO A 126 8.14 7.57 -17.76
C PRO A 126 7.38 6.88 -16.63
N LYS A 127 6.33 7.53 -16.12
CA LYS A 127 5.51 7.03 -15.00
C LYS A 127 6.34 6.80 -13.71
N ALA A 128 7.17 7.78 -13.33
CA ALA A 128 7.98 7.77 -12.10
C ALA A 128 7.22 7.27 -10.84
N GLN A 129 5.96 7.67 -10.68
CA GLN A 129 5.08 7.20 -9.59
C GLN A 129 4.95 5.67 -9.58
N HIS A 130 4.68 5.07 -10.73
CA HIS A 130 4.54 3.62 -10.86
C HIS A 130 5.87 2.90 -10.60
N VAL A 131 6.98 3.45 -11.10
CA VAL A 131 8.31 2.85 -10.93
C VAL A 131 8.68 2.78 -9.44
N LEU A 132 8.65 3.92 -8.73
CA LEU A 132 9.01 3.95 -7.32
C LEU A 132 8.02 3.15 -6.45
N ALA A 133 6.72 3.27 -6.71
CA ALA A 133 5.71 2.46 -6.02
C ALA A 133 6.01 0.96 -6.19
N SER A 134 6.22 0.49 -7.42
CA SER A 134 6.43 -0.93 -7.72
C SER A 134 7.66 -1.49 -6.99
N VAL A 135 8.74 -0.73 -6.94
CA VAL A 135 9.98 -1.11 -6.27
C VAL A 135 9.79 -1.15 -4.76
N LEU A 136 9.20 -0.09 -4.19
CA LEU A 136 8.91 0.00 -2.76
C LEU A 136 8.01 -1.15 -2.31
N PHE A 137 6.89 -1.38 -2.99
CA PHE A 137 5.98 -2.48 -2.66
C PHE A 137 6.61 -3.85 -2.90
N GLY A 138 7.51 -3.98 -3.89
CA GLY A 138 8.32 -5.17 -4.08
C GLY A 138 9.17 -5.50 -2.84
N LYS A 139 9.87 -4.50 -2.29
CA LYS A 139 10.64 -4.63 -1.05
C LYS A 139 9.75 -4.92 0.14
N ILE A 140 8.64 -4.21 0.30
CA ILE A 140 7.69 -4.43 1.39
C ILE A 140 7.18 -5.88 1.41
N VAL A 141 6.84 -6.44 0.25
CA VAL A 141 6.40 -7.84 0.13
C VAL A 141 7.51 -8.80 0.59
N GLN A 142 8.77 -8.54 0.25
CA GLN A 142 9.91 -9.35 0.71
C GLN A 142 10.09 -9.23 2.23
N ASP A 143 10.00 -8.01 2.77
CA ASP A 143 10.14 -7.75 4.20
C ASP A 143 9.03 -8.43 5.01
N VAL A 144 7.82 -8.54 4.47
CA VAL A 144 6.72 -9.30 5.10
C VAL A 144 7.05 -10.80 5.18
N GLU A 145 7.66 -11.37 4.14
CA GLU A 145 8.01 -12.81 4.12
C GLU A 145 9.07 -13.17 5.15
N VAL A 146 9.97 -12.23 5.46
CA VAL A 146 11.10 -12.43 6.38
C VAL A 146 10.77 -11.95 7.80
N GLY A 147 10.07 -10.83 7.93
CA GLY A 147 9.84 -10.12 9.19
C GLY A 147 8.73 -10.73 10.06
N PHE A 148 7.83 -11.52 9.49
CA PHE A 148 6.76 -12.18 10.25
C PHE A 148 6.97 -13.69 10.33
N ASN A 149 6.85 -14.24 11.54
CA ASN A 149 6.92 -15.68 11.78
C ASN A 149 5.61 -16.38 11.34
N MET A 150 5.38 -16.43 10.02
CA MET A 150 4.20 -17.06 9.43
C MET A 150 4.28 -18.59 9.47
N THR A 151 3.19 -19.22 9.87
CA THR A 151 2.95 -20.66 9.75
C THR A 151 2.96 -21.13 8.29
N THR A 152 3.08 -22.44 8.07
CA THR A 152 3.03 -23.05 6.73
C THR A 152 1.73 -22.68 5.99
N ARG A 153 0.61 -22.63 6.70
CA ARG A 153 -0.69 -22.23 6.15
C ARG A 153 -0.69 -20.76 5.72
N GLU A 154 -0.23 -19.86 6.59
CA GLU A 154 -0.14 -18.42 6.30
C GLU A 154 0.77 -18.15 5.09
N LYS A 155 1.92 -18.81 5.01
CA LYS A 155 2.81 -18.74 3.83
C LYS A 155 2.14 -19.24 2.56
N ALA A 156 1.26 -20.24 2.64
CA ALA A 156 0.49 -20.71 1.49
C ALA A 156 -0.56 -19.68 1.07
N VAL A 157 -1.34 -19.14 2.03
CA VAL A 157 -2.33 -18.07 1.76
C VAL A 157 -1.64 -16.85 1.17
N PHE A 158 -0.51 -16.41 1.72
CA PHE A 158 0.26 -15.26 1.22
C PHE A 158 0.68 -15.46 -0.24
N ARG A 159 1.16 -16.67 -0.58
CA ARG A 159 1.48 -17.01 -1.98
C ARG A 159 0.24 -16.96 -2.88
N CYS A 160 -0.92 -17.41 -2.42
CA CYS A 160 -2.17 -17.29 -3.17
C CYS A 160 -2.58 -15.82 -3.39
N LEU A 161 -2.35 -14.92 -2.44
CA LEU A 161 -2.65 -13.50 -2.61
C LEU A 161 -1.79 -12.84 -3.70
N LYS A 162 -0.60 -13.37 -3.95
CA LYS A 162 0.30 -12.90 -5.02
C LYS A 162 -0.09 -13.41 -6.41
N ALA A 163 -1.00 -14.39 -6.50
CA ALA A 163 -1.41 -14.96 -7.78
C ALA A 163 -2.21 -13.94 -8.60
N ALA A 164 -2.14 -14.08 -9.93
CA ALA A 164 -2.95 -13.28 -10.83
C ALA A 164 -4.44 -13.44 -10.48
N HIS A 165 -5.19 -12.34 -10.56
CA HIS A 165 -6.63 -12.30 -10.34
C HIS A 165 -7.10 -12.62 -8.91
N ALA A 166 -6.19 -12.83 -7.95
CA ALA A 166 -6.54 -13.27 -6.61
C ALA A 166 -7.57 -12.37 -5.93
N GLN A 167 -7.63 -11.07 -6.24
CA GLN A 167 -8.46 -10.08 -5.54
C GLN A 167 -9.43 -9.32 -6.43
N TYR A 168 -9.71 -9.83 -7.64
CA TYR A 168 -10.55 -9.13 -8.60
C TYR A 168 -12.00 -8.95 -8.12
N PHE A 169 -12.44 -9.77 -7.17
CA PHE A 169 -13.73 -9.60 -6.51
C PHE A 169 -13.86 -8.26 -5.75
N LEU A 170 -12.75 -7.63 -5.33
CA LEU A 170 -12.75 -6.30 -4.71
C LEU A 170 -12.96 -5.18 -5.74
N LEU A 171 -12.71 -5.46 -7.03
CA LEU A 171 -12.83 -4.50 -8.13
C LEU A 171 -14.11 -4.69 -8.94
N ALA A 172 -14.81 -5.80 -8.74
CA ALA A 172 -16.05 -6.11 -9.45
C ALA A 172 -17.18 -5.21 -8.93
N ILE A 173 -17.90 -4.56 -9.85
CA ILE A 173 -19.13 -3.84 -9.52
C ILE A 173 -20.27 -4.88 -9.51
N PRO A 174 -20.96 -5.10 -8.38
CA PRO A 174 -22.09 -6.01 -8.31
C PRO A 174 -23.19 -5.63 -9.32
N ILE A 175 -23.69 -6.62 -10.07
CA ILE A 175 -24.87 -6.48 -10.93
C ILE A 175 -26.00 -7.33 -10.34
N ASP A 176 -26.95 -6.68 -9.67
CA ASP A 176 -28.04 -7.37 -8.95
C ASP A 176 -28.87 -8.29 -9.85
N GLY A 177 -29.14 -7.87 -11.09
CA GLY A 177 -29.92 -8.67 -12.06
C GLY A 177 -29.24 -9.98 -12.49
N LEU A 178 -27.94 -10.15 -12.21
CA LEU A 178 -27.19 -11.38 -12.46
C LEU A 178 -26.89 -12.17 -11.18
N GLY A 179 -27.46 -11.75 -10.03
CA GLY A 179 -27.17 -12.36 -8.74
C GLY A 179 -25.71 -12.16 -8.28
N GLN A 180 -25.01 -11.16 -8.81
CA GLN A 180 -23.60 -10.89 -8.47
C GLN A 180 -23.48 -10.10 -7.16
N HIS A 181 -24.15 -10.56 -6.11
CA HIS A 181 -24.09 -9.95 -4.78
C HIS A 181 -23.42 -10.90 -3.78
N MET A 182 -22.83 -10.32 -2.74
CA MET A 182 -22.22 -11.06 -1.64
C MET A 182 -22.83 -10.57 -0.33
N SER A 183 -23.23 -11.50 0.54
CA SER A 183 -23.74 -11.09 1.84
C SER A 183 -22.63 -10.45 2.68
N MET A 184 -23.00 -9.61 3.66
CA MET A 184 -22.02 -9.02 4.58
C MET A 184 -21.19 -10.10 5.30
N ILE A 185 -21.81 -11.24 5.60
CA ILE A 185 -21.16 -12.37 6.29
C ILE A 185 -20.14 -13.04 5.36
N ASP A 186 -20.51 -13.31 4.11
CA ASP A 186 -19.61 -13.92 3.12
C ASP A 186 -18.42 -13.00 2.84
N TYR A 187 -18.70 -11.70 2.67
CA TYR A 187 -17.67 -10.70 2.43
C TYR A 187 -16.66 -10.66 3.57
N ARG A 188 -17.13 -10.52 4.82
CA ARG A 188 -16.27 -10.57 6.01
C ARG A 188 -15.49 -11.87 6.13
N THR A 189 -16.12 -13.00 5.85
CA THR A 189 -15.47 -14.32 5.90
C THR A 189 -14.32 -14.42 4.89
N ILE A 190 -14.52 -13.94 3.66
CA ILE A 190 -13.48 -13.90 2.63
C ILE A 190 -12.34 -12.96 3.02
N LEU A 191 -12.64 -11.78 3.57
CA LEU A 191 -11.63 -10.85 4.05
C LEU A 191 -10.80 -11.47 5.18
N ARG A 192 -11.46 -12.04 6.20
CA ARG A 192 -10.80 -12.73 7.32
C ARG A 192 -9.89 -13.84 6.81
N TYR A 193 -10.37 -14.70 5.91
CA TYR A 193 -9.57 -15.77 5.33
C TYR A 193 -8.31 -15.26 4.62
N ARG A 194 -8.44 -14.21 3.80
CA ARG A 194 -7.34 -13.62 3.05
C ARG A 194 -6.32 -12.92 3.93
N LEU A 195 -6.78 -12.29 5.00
CA LEU A 195 -5.93 -11.68 6.03
C LEU A 195 -5.43 -12.69 7.06
N MET A 196 -5.64 -13.99 6.82
CA MET A 196 -5.17 -15.08 7.68
C MET A 196 -5.77 -15.05 9.09
N ILE A 197 -6.91 -14.40 9.26
CA ILE A 197 -7.67 -14.40 10.50
C ILE A 197 -8.39 -15.74 10.63
N PRO A 198 -8.28 -16.43 11.79
CA PRO A 198 -9.00 -17.67 12.02
C PRO A 198 -10.51 -17.50 11.86
N LEU A 199 -11.13 -18.32 11.00
CA LEU A 199 -12.59 -18.36 10.84
C LEU A 199 -13.27 -19.22 11.92
N PHE A 200 -12.52 -20.16 12.47
CA PHE A 200 -12.98 -21.08 13.50
C PHE A 200 -12.05 -21.02 14.70
N PRO A 201 -12.55 -21.26 15.92
CA PRO A 201 -11.72 -21.43 17.10
C PRO A 201 -10.71 -22.57 16.89
N LYS A 202 -9.52 -22.46 17.47
CA LYS A 202 -8.50 -23.53 17.40
C LYS A 202 -9.00 -24.86 17.96
N ASP A 203 -9.84 -24.79 18.98
CA ASP A 203 -10.44 -25.97 19.65
C ASP A 203 -11.89 -26.21 19.17
N GLY A 204 -12.28 -25.57 18.06
CA GLY A 204 -13.61 -25.67 17.51
C GLY A 204 -13.82 -27.03 16.84
N VAL A 205 -14.75 -27.81 17.37
CA VAL A 205 -15.19 -29.06 16.75
C VAL A 205 -15.76 -28.76 15.36
N CYS A 206 -15.22 -29.39 14.31
CA CYS A 206 -15.73 -29.22 12.96
C CYS A 206 -17.22 -29.62 12.90
N PRO A 207 -18.13 -28.73 12.45
CA PRO A 207 -19.56 -29.03 12.46
C PRO A 207 -19.94 -30.18 11.51
N VAL A 208 -19.09 -30.49 10.54
CA VAL A 208 -19.33 -31.55 9.54
C VAL A 208 -18.83 -32.91 10.03
N CYS A 209 -17.58 -33.00 10.48
CA CYS A 209 -16.96 -34.29 10.82
C CYS A 209 -16.78 -34.52 12.34
N ARG A 210 -17.15 -33.55 13.18
CA ARG A 210 -17.02 -33.56 14.64
C ARG A 210 -15.61 -33.84 15.18
N LYS A 211 -14.58 -33.68 14.34
CA LYS A 211 -13.18 -33.74 14.77
C LYS A 211 -12.76 -32.39 15.33
N VAL A 212 -11.94 -32.43 16.38
CA VAL A 212 -11.14 -31.30 16.86
C VAL A 212 -9.92 -31.16 15.96
#